data_AF-A0A378VS68-F1
#
_entry.id   AF-A0A378VS68-F1
#
_cell.length_a   1.000
_cell.length_b   1.000
_cell.length_c   1.000
_cell.angle_alpha   90.00
_cell.angle_beta   90.00
_cell.angle_gamma   90.00
#
_symmetry.space_group_name_H-M   'P 1'
#
loop_
_entity.id
_entity.type
_entity.pdbx_description
1 polymer ?
#
loop_
_entity_poly.entity_id
_entity_poly.type
_entity_poly.pdbx_seq_one_letter_code
_entity_poly.pdbx_strand_id
1 'polypeptide(L)'
;MSRHPAPTGEKTFFGHPFQLSTLFHIELWERFSFYGMQGILLIYLYYTADKGGLGIDKTLAGGIVGAYSGSVYLSTILGAWFADRVWGAEKTLFLSGIVVMLGHIVLAAARACTVF
;
A
#
# COMPACT_ATOMS: atom_id res chain seq x y z
N MET A 1 -19.10 41.83 -18.14
CA MET A 1 -19.96 40.74 -17.62
C MET A 1 -20.08 39.64 -18.66
N SER A 2 -19.12 38.72 -18.72
CA SER A 2 -19.23 37.50 -19.53
C SER A 2 -19.70 36.36 -18.63
N ARG A 3 -20.92 35.86 -18.85
CA ARG A 3 -21.40 34.65 -18.18
C ARG A 3 -20.64 33.48 -18.80
N HIS A 4 -19.64 32.94 -18.10
CA HIS A 4 -19.17 31.59 -18.40
C HIS A 4 -20.34 30.63 -18.12
N PRO A 5 -20.76 29.81 -19.08
CA PRO A 5 -21.72 28.75 -18.81
C PRO A 5 -21.12 27.82 -17.75
N ALA A 6 -21.85 27.59 -16.67
CA ALA A 6 -21.44 26.65 -15.62
C ALA A 6 -21.19 25.27 -16.26
N PRO A 7 -20.07 24.59 -15.97
CA PRO A 7 -19.81 23.27 -16.51
C PRO A 7 -20.96 22.35 -16.14
N THR A 8 -21.62 21.83 -17.16
CA THR A 8 -22.76 20.92 -17.08
C THR A 8 -22.34 19.63 -16.38
N GLY A 9 -22.91 19.37 -15.21
CA GLY A 9 -22.98 18.03 -14.61
C GLY A 9 -21.63 17.39 -14.28
N GLU A 10 -20.72 18.11 -13.61
CA GLU A 10 -19.59 17.44 -12.97
C GLU A 10 -20.13 16.43 -11.95
N LYS A 11 -19.76 15.16 -12.10
CA LYS A 11 -20.10 14.13 -11.12
C LYS A 11 -19.49 14.58 -9.79
N THR A 12 -20.32 14.81 -8.78
CA THR A 12 -19.84 15.21 -7.46
C THR A 12 -19.88 14.00 -6.53
N PHE A 13 -18.86 13.86 -5.70
CA PHE A 13 -18.80 12.85 -4.65
C PHE A 13 -18.88 13.58 -3.31
N PHE A 14 -20.00 13.44 -2.58
CA PHE A 14 -20.27 14.18 -1.34
C PHE A 14 -20.06 15.72 -1.45
N GLY A 15 -20.34 16.32 -2.62
CA GLY A 15 -20.14 17.75 -2.86
C GLY A 15 -18.70 18.15 -3.22
N HIS A 16 -17.79 17.18 -3.34
CA HIS A 16 -16.41 17.37 -3.80
C HIS A 16 -16.20 16.84 -5.24
N PRO A 17 -15.09 17.22 -5.91
CA PRO A 17 -14.77 16.76 -7.26
C PRO A 17 -14.74 15.23 -7.37
N PHE A 18 -15.25 14.66 -8.46
CA PHE A 18 -15.33 13.21 -8.66
C PHE A 18 -13.99 12.49 -8.49
N GLN A 19 -12.89 13.14 -8.86
CA GLN A 19 -11.53 12.59 -8.79
C GLN A 19 -11.14 12.19 -7.36
N LEU A 20 -11.66 12.90 -6.35
CA LEU A 20 -11.46 12.55 -4.95
C LEU A 20 -12.04 11.18 -4.60
N SER A 21 -13.16 10.79 -5.23
CA SER A 21 -13.76 9.47 -5.00
C SER A 21 -12.83 8.34 -5.42
N THR A 22 -12.10 8.51 -6.53
CA THR A 22 -11.16 7.50 -7.04
C THR A 22 -9.94 7.41 -6.11
N LEU A 23 -9.37 8.56 -5.73
CA LEU A 23 -8.26 8.59 -4.76
C LEU A 23 -8.66 8.01 -3.40
N PHE A 24 -9.87 8.30 -2.92
CA PHE A 24 -10.39 7.75 -1.67
C PHE A 24 -10.47 6.22 -1.71
N HIS A 25 -11.01 5.64 -2.79
CA HIS A 25 -11.07 4.19 -2.92
C HIS A 25 -9.67 3.57 -2.99
N ILE A 26 -8.75 4.16 -3.77
CA ILE A 26 -7.37 3.67 -3.89
C ILE A 26 -6.68 3.68 -2.52
N GLU A 27 -6.71 4.80 -1.81
CA GLU A 27 -6.11 4.94 -0.47
C GLU A 27 -6.76 3.97 0.54
N LEU A 28 -8.09 3.81 0.49
CA LEU A 28 -8.80 2.91 1.40
C LEU A 28 -8.39 1.45 1.18
N TRP A 29 -8.32 1.00 -0.07
CA TRP A 29 -7.88 -0.37 -0.39
C TRP A 29 -6.40 -0.60 -0.10
N GLU A 30 -5.55 0.40 -0.34
CA GLU A 30 -4.12 0.34 -0.06
C GLU A 30 -3.87 0.20 1.45
N ARG A 31 -4.51 1.06 2.27
CA ARG A 31 -4.46 0.96 3.74
C ARG A 31 -5.06 -0.33 4.27
N PHE A 32 -6.20 -0.76 3.73
CA PHE A 32 -6.82 -2.04 4.13
C PHE A 32 -5.84 -3.20 3.92
N SER A 33 -5.18 -3.26 2.76
CA SER A 33 -4.19 -4.30 2.47
C SER A 33 -2.95 -4.18 3.36
N PHE A 34 -2.45 -2.96 3.56
CA PHE A 34 -1.27 -2.70 4.40
C PHE A 34 -1.49 -3.11 5.86
N TYR A 35 -2.59 -2.66 6.48
CA TYR A 35 -2.91 -3.03 7.86
C TYR A 35 -3.29 -4.51 7.99
N GLY A 36 -3.96 -5.08 6.98
CA GLY A 36 -4.26 -6.51 6.92
C GLY A 36 -2.99 -7.35 6.94
N MET A 37 -2.03 -7.05 6.07
CA MET A 37 -0.73 -7.70 6.04
C MET A 37 0.05 -7.46 7.35
N GLN A 38 0.14 -6.22 7.84
CA GLN A 38 0.88 -5.91 9.06
C GLN A 38 0.32 -6.67 10.28
N GLY A 39 -1.01 -6.83 10.37
CA GLY A 39 -1.68 -7.56 11.43
C GLY A 39 -1.42 -9.07 11.40
N ILE A 40 -1.39 -9.68 10.21
CA ILE A 40 -1.18 -11.13 10.07
C ILE A 40 0.30 -11.53 9.98
N LEU A 41 1.20 -10.63 9.58
CA LEU A 41 2.61 -10.92 9.33
C LEU A 41 3.34 -11.38 10.59
N LEU A 42 3.09 -10.71 11.72
CA LEU A 42 3.69 -11.09 13.01
C LEU A 42 3.25 -12.49 13.44
N ILE A 43 1.96 -12.79 13.26
CA ILE A 43 1.39 -14.09 13.59
C ILE A 43 1.98 -15.16 12.67
N TYR A 44 2.13 -14.89 11.38
CA TYR A 44 2.74 -15.78 10.40
C TYR A 44 4.21 -16.10 10.70
N LEU A 45 5.00 -15.11 11.12
CA LEU A 45 6.42 -15.30 11.45
C LEU A 45 6.62 -16.14 12.71
N TYR A 46 5.83 -15.90 13.77
CA TYR A 46 5.98 -16.60 15.05
C TYR A 46 5.28 -17.98 15.10
N TYR A 47 4.17 -18.20 14.39
CA TYR A 47 3.53 -19.52 14.37
C TYR A 47 4.44 -20.58 13.74
N THR A 48 4.41 -21.79 14.29
CA THR A 48 5.24 -22.93 13.86
C THR A 48 4.85 -23.45 12.47
N ALA A 49 5.82 -23.99 11.71
CA ALA A 49 5.63 -24.50 10.35
C ALA A 49 4.55 -25.57 10.19
N ASP A 50 4.33 -26.41 11.20
CA ASP A 50 3.23 -27.39 11.27
C ASP A 50 1.83 -26.77 11.19
N LYS A 51 1.70 -25.47 11.49
CA LYS A 51 0.45 -24.71 11.40
C LYS A 51 0.48 -23.68 10.26
N GLY A 52 1.46 -23.76 9.36
CA GLY A 52 1.60 -22.88 8.20
C GLY A 52 2.27 -21.52 8.46
N GLY A 53 3.13 -21.42 9.49
CA GLY A 53 3.98 -20.25 9.78
C GLY A 53 5.48 -20.52 9.60
N LEU A 54 6.36 -19.55 9.88
CA LEU A 54 7.81 -19.71 9.66
C LEU A 54 8.58 -20.32 10.86
N GLY A 55 7.95 -20.38 12.05
CA GLY A 55 8.58 -20.90 13.27
C GLY A 55 9.75 -20.08 13.80
N ILE A 56 9.80 -18.78 13.50
CA ILE A 56 10.86 -17.87 13.95
C ILE A 56 10.64 -17.48 15.42
N ASP A 57 11.73 -17.33 16.18
CA ASP A 57 11.69 -16.83 17.56
C ASP A 57 10.90 -15.52 17.67
N LYS A 58 10.08 -15.38 18.71
CA LYS A 58 9.17 -14.23 18.89
C LYS A 58 9.91 -12.90 18.91
N THR A 59 11.11 -12.87 19.48
CA THR A 59 11.96 -11.67 19.57
C THR A 59 12.46 -11.27 18.19
N LEU A 60 12.94 -12.25 17.42
CA LEU A 60 13.40 -12.02 16.06
C LEU A 60 12.25 -11.62 15.12
N ALA A 61 11.08 -12.26 15.25
CA ALA A 61 9.87 -11.93 14.48
C ALA A 61 9.42 -10.48 14.75
N GLY A 62 9.40 -10.05 16.02
CA GLY A 62 9.11 -8.66 16.39
C GLY A 62 10.12 -7.67 15.80
N GLY A 63 11.41 -8.03 15.81
CA GLY A 63 12.46 -7.23 15.18
C GLY A 63 12.29 -7.06 13.68
N ILE A 64 11.94 -8.14 12.96
CA ILE A 64 11.69 -8.12 11.51
C ILE A 64 10.48 -7.24 11.18
N VAL A 65 9.37 -7.38 11.92
CA VAL A 65 8.17 -6.56 11.70
C VAL A 65 8.47 -5.09 11.98
N GLY A 66 9.21 -4.78 13.05
CA GLY A 66 9.62 -3.40 13.37
C GLY A 66 10.54 -2.79 12.29
N ALA A 67 11.54 -3.56 11.82
CA ALA A 67 12.43 -3.12 10.75
C ALA A 67 11.67 -2.92 9.43
N TYR A 68 10.73 -3.81 9.11
CA TYR A 68 9.84 -3.67 7.95
C TYR A 68 9.03 -2.38 8.03
N SER A 69 8.29 -2.15 9.12
CA SER A 69 7.50 -0.93 9.29
C SER A 69 8.38 0.34 9.23
N GLY A 70 9.55 0.32 9.87
CA GLY A 70 10.51 1.44 9.80
C GLY A 70 11.00 1.71 8.38
N SER A 71 11.30 0.67 7.60
CA SER A 71 11.73 0.81 6.20
C SER A 71 10.63 1.39 5.31
N VAL A 72 9.36 1.06 5.56
CA VAL A 72 8.22 1.64 4.86
C VAL A 72 8.16 3.14 5.11
N TYR A 73 8.30 3.60 6.36
CA TYR A 73 8.34 5.04 6.67
C TYR A 73 9.54 5.76 6.04
N LEU A 74 10.71 5.13 5.96
CA LEU A 74 11.86 5.74 5.27
C LEU A 74 11.61 5.83 3.76
N SER A 75 10.95 4.82 3.18
CA SER A 75 10.61 4.80 1.75
C SER A 75 9.64 5.91 1.36
N THR A 76 8.74 6.35 2.26
CA THR A 76 7.82 7.46 1.95
C THR A 76 8.54 8.79 1.82
N ILE A 77 9.57 9.03 2.64
CA ILE A 77 10.43 10.22 2.53
C ILE A 77 11.18 10.22 1.19
N LEU A 78 11.74 9.07 0.81
CA LEU A 78 12.42 8.90 -0.47
C LEU A 78 11.45 9.08 -1.65
N GLY A 79 10.24 8.53 -1.55
CA GLY A 79 9.19 8.67 -2.56
C GLY A 79 8.71 10.11 -2.73
N ALA A 80 8.53 10.85 -1.63
CA ALA A 80 8.16 12.26 -1.66
C ALA A 80 9.24 13.10 -2.35
N TRP A 81 10.52 12.89 -1.99
CA TRP A 81 11.63 13.55 -2.66
C TRP A 81 11.66 13.26 -4.16
N PHE A 82 11.37 12.01 -4.57
CA PHE A 82 11.31 11.60 -5.97
C PHE A 82 10.15 12.26 -6.73
N ALA A 83 8.98 12.38 -6.07
CA ALA A 83 7.82 13.10 -6.61
C ALA A 83 8.13 14.59 -6.84
N ASP A 84 8.83 15.22 -5.90
CA ASP A 84 9.12 16.66 -5.96
C ASP A 84 10.17 17.02 -7.01
N ARG A 85 11.17 16.16 -7.24
CA ARG A 85 12.34 16.50 -8.08
C ARG A 85 12.41 15.83 -9.45
N VAL A 86 11.78 14.68 -9.65
CA VAL A 86 12.07 13.85 -10.84
C VAL A 86 10.87 13.72 -11.79
N TRP A 87 9.72 13.23 -11.30
CA TRP A 87 8.62 12.78 -12.18
C TRP A 87 7.27 13.44 -11.93
N GLY A 88 7.13 14.24 -10.87
CA GLY A 88 5.84 14.80 -10.45
C GLY A 88 4.98 13.79 -9.69
N ALA A 89 4.04 14.30 -8.89
CA ALA A 89 3.25 13.49 -7.96
C ALA A 89 2.42 12.38 -8.64
N GLU A 90 1.84 12.64 -9.81
CA GLU A 90 0.97 11.69 -10.51
C GLU A 90 1.73 10.42 -10.95
N LYS A 91 2.91 10.58 -11.55
CA LYS A 91 3.70 9.44 -12.02
C LYS A 91 4.32 8.64 -10.88
N THR A 92 4.76 9.32 -9.83
CA THR A 92 5.28 8.65 -8.63
C THR A 92 4.20 7.83 -7.94
N LEU A 93 2.96 8.34 -7.86
CA LEU A 93 1.81 7.60 -7.32
C LEU A 93 1.46 6.36 -8.15
N PHE A 94 1.50 6.49 -9.48
CA PHE A 94 1.23 5.35 -10.36
C PHE A 94 2.30 4.26 -10.22
N LEU A 95 3.57 4.66 -10.16
CA LEU A 95 4.68 3.72 -9.99
C LEU A 95 4.65 3.03 -8.62
N SER A 96 4.32 3.76 -7.55
CA SER A 96 4.20 3.15 -6.21
C SER A 96 3.08 2.11 -6.18
N GLY A 97 1.94 2.38 -6.83
CA GLY A 97 0.85 1.40 -6.98
C GLY A 97 1.30 0.10 -7.67
N ILE A 98 2.11 0.20 -8.72
CA ILE A 98 2.69 -0.99 -9.40
C ILE A 98 3.61 -1.77 -8.46
N VAL A 99 4.47 -1.07 -7.70
CA VAL A 99 5.38 -1.72 -6.73
C VAL A 99 4.59 -2.46 -5.65
N VAL A 100 3.52 -1.86 -5.12
CA VAL A 100 2.64 -2.51 -4.13
C VAL A 100 1.96 -3.75 -4.73
N MET A 101 1.44 -3.67 -5.95
CA MET A 101 0.84 -4.83 -6.62
C MET A 101 1.85 -5.96 -6.82
N LEU A 102 3.07 -5.65 -7.27
CA LEU A 102 4.13 -6.64 -7.43
C LEU A 102 4.50 -7.30 -6.09
N GLY A 103 4.58 -6.53 -5.00
CA GLY A 103 4.84 -7.06 -3.67
C GLY A 103 3.78 -8.08 -3.21
N HIS A 104 2.51 -7.80 -3.48
CA HIS A 104 1.41 -8.72 -3.16
C HIS A 104 1.44 -9.98 -4.04
N ILE A 105 1.78 -9.85 -5.33
CA ILE A 105 1.94 -10.99 -6.24
C ILE A 105 3.08 -11.90 -5.76
N VAL A 106 4.21 -11.32 -5.34
CA VAL A 106 5.34 -12.09 -4.79
C VAL A 106 4.95 -12.81 -3.51
N LEU A 107 4.23 -12.17 -2.59
CA LEU A 107 3.72 -12.81 -1.37
C LEU A 107 2.74 -13.96 -1.69
N ALA A 108 1.86 -13.77 -2.67
CA ALA A 108 0.93 -14.80 -3.12
C ALA A 108 1.66 -15.98 -3.78
N ALA A 109 2.65 -15.71 -4.63
CA ALA A 109 3.46 -16.73 -5.31
C ALA A 109 4.41 -17.47 -4.34
N ALA A 110 5.01 -16.77 -3.39
CA ALA A 110 5.85 -17.37 -2.35
C ALA A 110 5.04 -18.38 -1.53
N ARG A 111 3.80 -18.03 -1.16
CA ARG A 111 2.88 -18.99 -0.52
C ARG A 111 2.57 -20.22 -1.38
N ALA A 112 2.46 -20.06 -2.70
CA ALA A 112 2.25 -21.19 -3.59
C ALA A 112 3.49 -22.13 -3.64
N CYS A 113 4.71 -21.59 -3.53
CA CYS A 113 5.93 -22.39 -3.58
C CYS A 113 6.27 -23.13 -2.26
N THR A 114 5.82 -22.64 -1.10
CA THR A 114 6.07 -23.31 0.20
C THR A 114 5.02 -24.38 0.55
N VAL A 115 3.96 -24.53 -0.25
CA VAL A 115 2.86 -25.49 -0.04
C VAL A 115 3.00 -26.73 -0.95
N PHE A 116 4.08 -26.85 -1.73
CA PHE A 116 4.43 -28.06 -2.48
C PHE A 116 5.72 -28.69 -1.96
#